data_AF-A0A6V8PRS0-F1
#
_entry.id   AF-A0A6V8PRS0-F1
#
_cell.length_a   1.000
_cell.length_b   1.000
_cell.length_c   1.000
_cell.angle_alpha   90.00
_cell.angle_beta   90.00
_cell.angle_gamma   90.00
#
_symmetry.space_group_name_H-M   'P 1'
#
loop_
_entity.id
_entity.type
_entity.pdbx_description
1 polymer ?
#
loop_
_entity_poly.entity_id
_entity_poly.type
_entity_poly.pdbx_seq_one_letter_code
_entity_poly.pdbx_strand_id
1 'polypeptide(L)' 'LVDDPAITADPIAAAFLQQTQYAVPMPSIPEMMNVWGPMATALDLIWNEGGDPKPVLDKAVQHIKDAIELAR' A
#
# COMPACT_ATOMS: atom_id res chain seq x y z
N LEU A 1 -15.25 16.88 12.44
CA LEU A 1 -14.07 16.00 12.40
C LEU A 1 -12.79 16.78 12.62
N VAL A 2 -12.46 17.78 11.80
CA VAL A 2 -11.21 18.56 11.96
C VAL A 2 -11.15 19.35 13.27
N ASP A 3 -12.26 19.93 13.71
CA ASP A 3 -12.33 20.72 14.95
C ASP A 3 -12.95 19.94 16.12
N ASP A 4 -13.08 18.62 16.00
CA ASP A 4 -13.70 17.82 17.05
C ASP A 4 -12.76 17.74 18.27
N PRO A 5 -13.21 18.13 19.48
CA PRO A 5 -12.39 18.06 20.70
C PRO A 5 -11.87 16.66 21.00
N ALA A 6 -12.62 15.61 20.63
CA ALA A 6 -12.18 14.23 20.84
C ALA A 6 -11.01 13.84 19.93
N ILE A 7 -10.83 14.51 18.78
CA ILE A 7 -9.73 14.29 17.84
C ILE A 7 -8.56 15.23 18.14
N THR A 8 -8.85 16.50 18.46
CA THR A 8 -7.83 17.53 18.68
C THR A 8 -7.18 17.46 20.05
N ALA A 9 -7.83 16.86 21.06
CA ALA A 9 -7.25 16.64 22.39
C ALA A 9 -6.40 15.36 22.50
N ASP A 10 -6.56 14.41 21.57
CA ASP A 10 -5.72 13.20 21.50
C ASP A 10 -4.59 13.42 20.48
N PRO A 11 -3.32 13.51 20.92
CA PRO A 11 -2.20 13.75 20.02
C PRO A 11 -2.01 12.65 18.96
N ILE A 12 -2.47 11.41 19.22
CA ILE A 12 -2.42 10.32 18.24
C ILE A 12 -3.49 10.54 17.16
N ALA A 13 -4.73 10.83 17.57
CA ALA A 13 -5.83 11.08 16.63
C ALA A 13 -5.56 12.33 15.77
N ALA A 14 -5.02 13.39 16.38
CA ALA A 14 -4.61 14.60 15.67
C ALA A 14 -3.53 14.31 14.61
N ALA A 15 -2.52 13.48 14.93
CA ALA A 15 -1.48 13.10 13.99
C ALA A 15 -2.01 12.28 12.81
N PHE A 16 -2.92 11.31 13.06
CA PHE A 16 -3.58 10.57 11.97
C PHE A 16 -4.39 11.50 11.06
N LEU A 17 -5.16 12.43 11.62
CA LEU A 17 -5.93 13.40 10.86
C LEU A 17 -5.06 14.34 10.01
N GLN A 18 -3.90 14.75 10.52
CA GLN A 18 -2.95 15.52 9.70
C GLN A 18 -2.41 14.69 8.53
N GLN A 19 -2.06 13.42 8.77
CA GLN A 19 -1.52 12.55 7.73
C GLN A 19 -2.55 12.20 6.65
N THR A 20 -3.84 12.10 6.98
CA THR A 20 -4.89 11.78 6.00
C THR A 20 -5.01 12.82 4.89
N GLN A 21 -4.57 14.06 5.11
CA GLN A 21 -4.55 15.10 4.08
C GLN A 21 -3.59 14.78 2.92
N TYR A 22 -2.60 13.92 3.17
CA TYR A 22 -1.63 13.44 2.17
C TYR A 22 -1.96 12.03 1.66
N ALA A 23 -3.02 11.41 2.18
CA ALA A 23 -3.43 10.08 1.77
C ALA A 23 -4.26 10.13 0.48
N VAL A 24 -4.14 9.08 -0.32
CA VAL A 24 -5.02 8.82 -1.45
C VAL A 24 -5.89 7.60 -1.13
N PRO A 25 -7.16 7.57 -1.56
CA PRO A 25 -8.02 6.41 -1.35
C PRO A 25 -7.44 5.19 -2.09
N MET A 26 -7.46 4.04 -1.41
CA MET A 26 -7.04 2.78 -2.04
C MET A 26 -7.99 2.43 -3.20
N PRO A 27 -7.47 1.82 -4.29
CA PRO A 27 -8.32 1.35 -5.38
C PRO A 27 -9.37 0.34 -4.90
N SER A 28 -10.64 0.55 -5.28
CA SER A 28 -11.77 -0.30 -4.87
C SER A 28 -12.16 -1.36 -5.91
N ILE A 29 -11.33 -1.57 -6.93
CA ILE A 29 -11.58 -2.55 -7.99
C ILE A 29 -11.22 -3.97 -7.53
N PRO A 30 -11.88 -5.03 -8.04
CA PRO A 30 -11.59 -6.42 -7.64
C PRO A 30 -10.12 -6.82 -7.78
N GLU A 31 -9.44 -6.31 -8.80
CA GLU A 31 -8.04 -6.59 -9.11
C GLU A 31 -7.08 -6.16 -7.99
N MET A 32 -7.46 -5.23 -7.11
CA MET A 32 -6.62 -4.74 -6.02
C MET A 32 -6.22 -5.87 -5.04
N MET A 33 -7.02 -6.93 -4.93
CA MET A 33 -6.69 -8.08 -4.08
C MET A 33 -5.43 -8.82 -4.56
N ASN A 34 -5.11 -8.77 -5.86
CA ASN A 34 -3.93 -9.41 -6.44
C ASN A 34 -2.64 -8.60 -6.25
N VAL A 35 -2.73 -7.36 -5.75
CA VAL A 35 -1.57 -6.46 -5.58
C VAL A 35 -0.83 -6.73 -4.28
N TRP A 36 -1.54 -6.99 -3.18
CA TRP A 36 -0.97 -7.02 -1.83
C TRP A 36 0.11 -8.08 -1.64
N GLY A 37 -0.15 -9.32 -2.08
CA GLY A 37 0.79 -10.45 -1.93
C GLY A 37 2.12 -10.21 -2.64
N PRO A 38 2.13 -10.00 -3.98
CA PRO A 38 3.36 -9.74 -4.73
C PRO A 38 4.14 -8.53 -4.23
N MET A 39 3.47 -7.45 -3.81
CA MET A 39 4.13 -6.26 -3.28
C MET A 39 4.74 -6.49 -1.90
N ALA A 40 4.11 -7.28 -1.03
CA ALA A 40 4.68 -7.66 0.26
C ALA A 40 5.96 -8.50 0.06
N THR A 41 5.92 -9.49 -0.83
CA THR A 41 7.12 -10.29 -1.16
C THR A 41 8.23 -9.44 -1.75
N ALA A 42 7.91 -8.48 -2.63
CA ALA A 42 8.89 -7.57 -3.19
C ALA A 42 9.57 -6.71 -2.12
N LEU A 43 8.80 -6.20 -1.16
CA LEU A 43 9.31 -5.44 -0.03
C LEU A 43 10.24 -6.30 0.83
N ASP A 44 9.83 -7.53 1.16
CA ASP A 44 10.64 -8.45 1.96
C ASP A 44 11.97 -8.78 1.28
N LEU A 45 11.96 -9.01 -0.03
CA LEU A 45 13.17 -9.26 -0.81
C LEU A 45 14.11 -8.05 -0.78
N ILE A 46 13.59 -6.86 -1.07
CA ILE A 46 14.39 -5.62 -1.08
C ILE A 46 14.97 -5.35 0.30
N TRP A 47 14.18 -5.53 1.36
CA TRP A 47 14.60 -5.23 2.73
C TRP A 47 15.65 -6.22 3.26
N ASN A 48 15.44 -7.52 3.04
CA ASN A 48 16.27 -8.56 3.64
C ASN A 48 17.47 -8.95 2.76
N GLU A 49 17.29 -9.00 1.45
CA GLU A 49 18.32 -9.44 0.51
C GLU A 49 19.03 -8.27 -0.19
N GLY A 50 18.44 -7.07 -0.16
CA GLY A 50 18.97 -5.89 -0.83
C GLY A 50 18.88 -5.99 -2.36
N GLY A 51 19.80 -5.31 -3.05
CA GLY A 51 19.84 -5.27 -4.52
C GLY A 51 19.09 -4.10 -5.14
N ASP A 52 18.99 -4.11 -6.48
CA ASP A 52 18.28 -3.08 -7.22
C ASP A 52 16.76 -3.25 -7.04
N PRO A 53 16.03 -2.26 -6.50
CA PRO A 53 14.57 -2.34 -6.34
C PRO A 53 13.84 -2.50 -7.66
N LYS A 54 14.37 -1.95 -8.77
CA LYS A 54 13.69 -1.93 -10.06
C LYS A 54 13.34 -3.34 -10.57
N PRO A 55 14.28 -4.28 -10.75
CA PRO A 55 13.96 -5.63 -11.24
C PRO A 55 13.04 -6.41 -10.29
N VAL A 56 13.14 -6.20 -8.98
CA VAL A 56 12.26 -6.87 -8.00
C VAL A 56 10.82 -6.38 -8.16
N LEU A 57 10.63 -5.06 -8.26
CA LEU A 57 9.32 -4.46 -8.47
C LEU A 57 8.75 -4.78 -9.86
N ASP A 58 9.59 -4.80 -10.90
CA ASP A 58 9.17 -5.20 -12.26
C ASP A 58 8.62 -6.64 -12.26
N LYS A 59 9.27 -7.55 -11.54
CA LYS A 59 8.80 -8.94 -11.36
C LYS A 59 7.51 -9.01 -10.54
N ALA A 60 7.38 -8.19 -9.50
CA ALA A 60 6.14 -8.10 -8.72
C ALA A 60 4.97 -7.64 -9.60
N VAL A 61 5.17 -6.63 -10.44
CA VAL A 61 4.16 -6.15 -11.41
C VAL A 61 3.80 -7.24 -12.42
N GLN A 62 4.76 -8.03 -12.90
CA GLN A 62 4.47 -9.19 -13.75
C GLN A 62 3.56 -10.20 -13.04
N HIS A 63 3.91 -10.61 -11.82
CA HIS A 63 3.09 -11.54 -11.04
C HIS A 63 1.66 -11.01 -10.79
N ILE A 64 1.50 -9.71 -10.54
CA ILE A 64 0.18 -9.08 -10.39
C ILE A 64 -0.64 -9.22 -11.67
N LYS A 65 -0.03 -8.95 -12.84
CA LYS A 65 -0.70 -9.07 -14.14
C LYS A 65 -1.11 -10.50 -14.43
N ASP A 66 -0.24 -11.46 -14.18
CA ASP A 66 -0.51 -12.88 -14.36
C ASP A 66 -1.68 -13.35 -13.47
N ALA A 67 -1.71 -12.90 -12.20
CA ALA A 67 -2.80 -13.20 -11.28
C ALA A 67 -4.14 -12.57 -11.69
N ILE A 68 -4.12 -11.34 -12.22
CA ILE A 68 -5.31 -10.68 -12.76
C ILE A 68 -5.82 -11.44 -14.00
N GLU A 69 -4.92 -11.90 -14.87
CA GLU A 69 -5.30 -12.65 -16.07
C GLU A 69 -5.91 -14.01 -15.71
N LEU A 70 -5.35 -14.73 -14.73
CA LEU A 70 -5.87 -16.02 -14.27
C LEU A 70 -7.25 -15.91 -13.58
N ALA A 71 -7.55 -14.76 -12.97
CA ALA A 71 -8.80 -14.51 -12.26
C ALA A 71 -9.94 -14.02 -13.17
N ARG A 72 -9.69 -13.85 -14.48
CA ARG A 72 -10.70 -13.50 -15.49
C ARG A 72 -11.33 -14.75 -16.10
#